data_AF-A0A924W9L0-F1
#
_entry.id   AF-A0A924W9L0-F1
#
_cell.length_a   1.000
_cell.length_b   1.000
_cell.length_c   1.000
_cell.angle_alpha   90.00
_cell.angle_beta   90.00
_cell.angle_gamma   90.00
#
_symmetry.space_group_name_H-M   'P 1'
#
loop_
_entity.id
_entity.type
_entity.pdbx_description
1 polymer ?
#
loop_
_entity_poly.entity_id
_entity_poly.type
_entity_poly.pdbx_seq_one_letter_code
_entity_poly.pdbx_strand_id
1 'polypeptide(L)'
;MPPHSSHTSSDVSGSPLLLPQGALSFHEVHSVARANRPVALSDEARLRITRSRSALEQALGDGEPHYGVNTGFGSFSRQRIPDADLRDLQRNLVRSHAAGVGPPLPCDVVRGMMLLLAASLSRGHSAVRPVVVETILAML
;
A
#
# COMPACT_ATOMS: atom_id res chain seq x y z
N MET A 1 -27.43 -23.21 -20.20
CA MET A 1 -26.69 -23.18 -18.93
C MET A 1 -25.28 -23.67 -19.23
N PRO A 2 -24.28 -22.78 -19.35
CA PRO A 2 -22.93 -23.20 -19.71
C PRO A 2 -22.23 -23.86 -18.52
N PRO A 3 -21.34 -24.83 -18.75
CA PRO A 3 -20.71 -25.60 -17.68
C PRO A 3 -19.67 -24.78 -16.90
N HIS A 4 -19.63 -25.01 -15.59
CA HIS A 4 -18.61 -24.48 -14.69
C HIS A 4 -17.23 -25.04 -15.08
N SER A 5 -16.34 -24.15 -15.51
CA SER A 5 -14.93 -24.47 -15.72
C SER A 5 -14.29 -24.82 -14.39
N SER A 6 -13.90 -26.09 -14.27
CA SER A 6 -13.12 -26.66 -13.18
C SER A 6 -11.80 -25.90 -13.03
N HIS A 7 -11.64 -25.20 -11.90
CA HIS A 7 -10.33 -24.71 -11.48
C HIS A 7 -9.46 -25.91 -11.10
N THR A 8 -8.50 -26.19 -11.97
CA THR A 8 -7.42 -27.12 -11.72
C THR A 8 -6.59 -26.60 -10.54
N SER A 9 -6.57 -27.37 -9.46
CA SER A 9 -5.62 -27.24 -8.37
C SER A 9 -4.21 -27.36 -8.94
N SER A 10 -3.56 -26.21 -9.16
CA SER A 10 -2.12 -26.16 -9.38
C SER A 10 -1.44 -25.93 -8.05
N ASP A 11 -0.52 -26.84 -7.76
CA ASP A 11 0.34 -26.94 -6.60
C ASP A 11 1.02 -25.59 -6.29
N VAL A 12 0.60 -24.90 -5.22
CA VAL A 12 1.16 -23.59 -4.79
C VAL A 12 2.26 -23.83 -3.75
N SER A 13 3.35 -24.46 -4.17
CA SER A 13 4.60 -24.47 -3.40
C SER A 13 5.72 -23.94 -4.29
N GLY A 14 6.05 -22.65 -4.15
CA GLY A 14 7.36 -22.14 -4.54
C GLY A 14 7.43 -20.75 -5.20
N SER A 15 6.38 -20.27 -5.87
CA SER A 15 6.45 -18.98 -6.58
C SER A 15 5.82 -17.81 -5.79
N PRO A 16 6.51 -16.65 -5.74
CA PRO A 16 5.98 -15.50 -5.06
C PRO A 16 4.69 -15.00 -5.74
N LEU A 17 3.72 -14.57 -4.94
CA LEU A 17 2.59 -13.80 -5.45
C LEU A 17 3.12 -12.44 -5.92
N LEU A 18 2.96 -12.12 -7.20
CA LEU A 18 3.39 -10.83 -7.76
C LEU A 18 2.31 -9.77 -7.60
N LEU A 19 2.65 -8.55 -7.21
CA LEU A 19 1.73 -7.40 -7.14
C LEU A 19 2.05 -6.37 -8.24
N PRO A 20 1.06 -5.67 -8.82
CA PRO A 20 -0.35 -5.75 -8.49
C PRO A 20 -0.97 -6.95 -9.21
N GLN A 21 -1.97 -7.54 -8.56
CA GLN A 21 -2.93 -8.40 -9.25
C GLN A 21 -4.18 -7.56 -9.56
N GLY A 22 -5.16 -8.18 -10.21
CA GLY A 22 -6.55 -7.72 -10.12
C GLY A 22 -7.08 -7.82 -8.68
N ALA A 23 -8.37 -8.08 -8.51
CA ALA A 23 -8.92 -8.36 -7.19
C ALA A 23 -8.24 -9.60 -6.59
N LEU A 24 -7.64 -9.48 -5.40
CA LEU A 24 -7.10 -10.63 -4.67
C LEU A 24 -8.25 -11.52 -4.20
N SER A 25 -8.11 -12.82 -4.45
CA SER A 25 -9.02 -13.84 -3.92
C SER A 25 -8.79 -14.06 -2.42
N PHE A 26 -9.82 -14.56 -1.73
CA PHE A 26 -9.68 -14.99 -0.32
C PHE A 26 -8.58 -16.03 -0.14
N HIS A 27 -8.40 -16.91 -1.13
CA HIS A 27 -7.35 -17.92 -1.12
C HIS A 27 -5.95 -17.30 -1.16
N GLU A 28 -5.72 -16.29 -2.01
CA GLU A 28 -4.42 -15.61 -2.07
C GLU A 28 -4.11 -14.88 -0.76
N VAL A 29 -5.10 -14.16 -0.21
CA VAL A 29 -4.94 -13.49 1.09
C VAL A 29 -4.59 -14.51 2.17
N HIS A 30 -5.31 -15.63 2.23
CA HIS A 30 -5.04 -16.71 3.17
C HIS A 30 -3.62 -17.30 2.99
N SER A 31 -3.20 -17.53 1.75
CA SER A 31 -1.89 -18.13 1.44
C SER A 31 -0.73 -17.29 1.94
N VAL A 32 -0.84 -15.96 1.89
CA VAL A 32 0.19 -15.06 2.42
C VAL A 32 0.03 -14.91 3.93
N ALA A 33 -1.18 -14.61 4.41
CA ALA A 33 -1.44 -14.27 5.80
C ALA A 33 -1.16 -15.43 6.76
N ARG A 34 -1.52 -16.66 6.38
CA ARG A 34 -1.45 -17.85 7.25
C ARG A 34 -0.47 -18.92 6.77
N ALA A 35 -0.20 -19.00 5.47
CA ALA A 35 0.68 -20.01 4.90
C ALA A 35 2.08 -19.49 4.53
N ASN A 36 2.39 -18.21 4.85
CA ASN A 36 3.68 -17.57 4.58
C ASN A 36 4.14 -17.67 3.12
N ARG A 37 3.20 -17.67 2.16
CA ARG A 37 3.55 -17.59 0.75
C ARG A 37 4.34 -16.29 0.49
N PRO A 38 5.52 -16.36 -0.14
CA PRO A 38 6.28 -15.16 -0.50
C PRO A 38 5.48 -14.23 -1.43
N VAL A 39 5.74 -12.93 -1.33
CA VAL A 39 5.10 -11.90 -2.16
C VAL A 39 6.18 -10.97 -2.69
N ALA A 40 6.06 -10.55 -3.94
CA ALA A 40 6.99 -9.61 -4.54
C ALA A 40 6.27 -8.55 -5.37
N LEU A 41 6.92 -7.41 -5.56
CA LEU A 41 6.44 -6.34 -6.43
C LEU A 41 6.89 -6.61 -7.86
N SER A 42 5.97 -6.59 -8.82
CA SER A 42 6.32 -6.70 -10.24
C SER A 42 7.00 -5.42 -10.73
N ASP A 43 7.85 -5.55 -11.75
CA ASP A 43 8.53 -4.41 -12.35
C ASP A 43 7.54 -3.39 -12.94
N GLU A 44 6.42 -3.88 -13.46
CA GLU A 44 5.34 -3.03 -13.95
C GLU A 44 4.67 -2.23 -12.83
N ALA A 45 4.45 -2.83 -11.64
CA ALA A 45 3.99 -2.09 -10.46
C ALA A 45 5.00 -1.03 -10.05
N ARG A 46 6.28 -1.40 -9.96
CA ARG A 46 7.35 -0.49 -9.59
C ARG A 46 7.36 0.72 -10.52
N LEU A 47 7.23 0.50 -11.82
CA LEU A 47 7.15 1.56 -12.82
C LEU A 47 5.89 2.43 -12.65
N ARG A 48 4.72 1.83 -12.40
CA ARG A 48 3.47 2.57 -12.11
C ARG A 48 3.59 3.47 -10.89
N ILE A 49 4.11 2.93 -9.78
CA ILE A 49 4.30 3.68 -8.53
C ILE A 49 5.27 4.84 -8.77
N THR A 50 6.40 4.59 -9.43
CA THR A 50 7.39 5.64 -9.74
C THR A 50 6.78 6.75 -10.59
N ARG A 51 6.02 6.42 -11.65
CA ARG A 51 5.33 7.41 -12.48
C ARG A 51 4.32 8.25 -11.68
N SER A 52 3.51 7.60 -10.85
CA SER A 52 2.55 8.28 -9.96
C SER A 52 3.24 9.23 -9.00
N ARG A 53 4.37 8.80 -8.42
CA ARG A 53 5.18 9.63 -7.54
C ARG A 53 5.76 10.85 -8.26
N SER A 54 6.34 10.67 -9.44
CA SER A 54 6.88 11.77 -10.24
C SER A 54 5.80 12.77 -10.68
N ALA A 55 4.59 12.30 -11.00
CA ALA A 55 3.47 13.18 -11.33
C ALA A 55 3.06 14.06 -10.14
N LEU A 56 3.02 13.51 -8.92
CA LEU A 56 2.78 14.30 -7.71
C LEU A 56 3.91 15.34 -7.50
N GLU A 57 5.17 14.95 -7.66
CA GLU A 57 6.31 15.86 -7.49
C GLU A 57 6.27 17.02 -8.48
N GLN A 58 5.86 16.78 -9.73
CA GLN A 58 5.62 17.83 -10.72
C GLN A 58 4.44 18.73 -10.34
N ALA A 59 3.33 18.13 -9.87
CA ALA A 59 2.15 18.87 -9.46
C ALA A 59 2.43 19.80 -8.26
N LEU A 60 3.30 19.41 -7.33
CA LEU A 60 3.64 20.25 -6.17
C LEU A 60 4.42 21.52 -6.53
N GLY A 61 4.95 21.62 -7.76
CA GLY A 61 5.68 22.79 -8.24
C GLY A 61 4.80 23.99 -8.59
N ASP A 62 3.48 23.83 -8.67
CA ASP A 62 2.53 24.90 -8.97
C ASP A 62 2.28 25.84 -7.78
N GLY A 63 2.65 25.42 -6.57
CA GLY A 63 2.40 26.16 -5.34
C GLY A 63 0.95 26.10 -4.87
N GLU A 64 0.11 25.22 -5.42
CA GLU A 64 -1.27 25.04 -5.01
C GLU A 64 -1.38 24.14 -3.76
N PRO A 65 -2.48 24.22 -3.00
CA PRO A 65 -2.72 23.34 -1.86
C PRO A 65 -3.15 21.93 -2.30
N HIS A 66 -2.35 20.93 -1.93
CA HIS A 66 -2.57 19.51 -2.16
C HIS A 66 -2.83 18.81 -0.82
N TYR A 67 -4.06 18.34 -0.62
CA TYR A 67 -4.51 17.79 0.67
C TYR A 67 -3.61 16.68 1.20
N GLY A 68 -3.15 16.83 2.44
CA GLY A 68 -2.32 15.84 3.12
C GLY A 68 -0.90 15.69 2.55
N VAL A 69 -0.53 16.52 1.58
CA VAL A 69 0.83 16.61 1.01
C VAL A 69 1.51 17.88 1.48
N ASN A 70 0.95 19.05 1.14
CA ASN A 70 1.44 20.36 1.58
C ASN A 70 0.39 21.16 2.36
N THR A 71 -0.69 20.50 2.81
CA THR A 71 -1.67 21.06 3.75
C THR A 71 -1.78 20.20 5.01
N GLY A 72 -2.41 20.75 6.04
CA GLY A 72 -2.79 19.99 7.23
C GLY A 72 -3.85 18.91 6.97
N PHE A 73 -4.19 18.14 8.00
CA PHE A 73 -5.18 17.06 7.93
C PHE A 73 -6.48 17.46 8.65
N GLY A 74 -7.61 16.90 8.24
CA GLY A 74 -8.91 17.16 8.89
C GLY A 74 -9.29 18.65 8.88
N SER A 75 -9.52 19.22 10.08
CA SER A 75 -9.88 20.65 10.23
C SER A 75 -8.80 21.62 9.69
N PHE A 76 -7.56 21.16 9.52
CA PHE A 76 -6.46 21.96 8.97
C PHE A 76 -6.24 21.72 7.46
N SER A 77 -7.17 21.05 6.78
CA SER A 77 -7.10 20.71 5.34
C SER A 77 -6.87 21.90 4.40
N ARG A 78 -7.28 23.10 4.82
CA ARG A 78 -7.14 24.35 4.05
C ARG A 78 -5.88 25.15 4.38
N GLN A 79 -5.15 24.75 5.41
CA GLN A 79 -3.94 25.46 5.83
C GLN A 79 -2.74 24.87 5.11
N ARG A 80 -2.09 25.70 4.28
CA ARG A 80 -0.82 25.34 3.65
C ARG A 80 0.28 25.26 4.70
N ILE A 81 1.13 24.26 4.55
CA ILE A 81 2.30 24.00 5.39
C ILE A 81 3.55 24.34 4.60
N PRO A 82 4.53 25.05 5.18
CA PRO A 82 5.81 25.33 4.53
C PRO A 82 6.57 24.06 4.16
N ASP A 83 7.30 24.09 3.05
CA ASP A 83 8.05 22.93 2.53
C ASP A 83 9.06 22.37 3.55
N ALA A 84 9.68 23.25 4.34
CA ALA A 84 10.63 22.87 5.39
C ALA A 84 10.00 22.01 6.50
N ASP A 85 8.68 22.14 6.72
CA ASP A 85 7.94 21.48 7.78
C ASP A 85 7.26 20.19 7.30
N LEU A 86 7.23 19.90 5.99
CA LEU A 86 6.49 18.76 5.43
C LEU A 86 6.98 17.41 5.96
N ARG A 87 8.28 17.27 6.19
CA ARG A 87 8.84 16.05 6.79
C ARG A 87 8.32 15.83 8.21
N ASP A 88 8.21 16.90 8.98
CA ASP A 88 7.75 16.90 10.35
C ASP A 88 6.24 16.66 10.43
N LEU A 89 5.48 17.28 9.51
CA LEU A 89 4.06 17.04 9.29
C LEU A 89 3.77 15.54 9.09
N GLN A 90 4.46 14.88 8.16
CA GLN A 90 4.24 13.46 7.86
C GLN A 90 4.64 12.54 9.03
N ARG A 91 5.73 12.87 9.75
CA ARG A 91 6.13 12.13 10.96
C ARG A 91 5.09 12.26 12.05
N ASN A 92 4.59 13.48 12.27
CA ASN A 92 3.62 13.76 13.32
C ASN A 92 2.25 13.15 13.01
N LEU A 93 1.86 13.03 11.73
CA LEU A 93 0.66 12.32 11.32
C LEU A 93 0.66 10.87 11.83
N VAL A 94 1.74 10.13 11.58
CA VAL A 94 1.84 8.73 12.03
C VAL A 94 1.75 8.65 13.55
N ARG A 95 2.44 9.54 14.27
CA ARG A 95 2.44 9.57 15.74
C ARG A 95 1.08 9.91 16.34
N SER A 96 0.37 10.90 15.78
CA SER A 96 -0.93 11.31 16.30
C SER A 96 -2.05 10.29 16.03
N HIS A 97 -1.89 9.46 15.00
CA HIS A 97 -2.86 8.41 14.64
C HIS A 97 -2.50 7.03 15.21
N ALA A 98 -1.32 6.87 15.79
CA ALA A 98 -0.91 5.66 16.52
C ALA A 98 -1.59 5.58 17.90
N ALA A 99 -2.92 5.65 17.91
CA ALA A 99 -3.78 5.72 19.10
C ALA A 99 -4.57 4.42 19.34
N GLY A 100 -4.09 3.29 18.80
CA GLY A 100 -4.70 1.98 19.05
C GLY A 100 -4.60 1.58 20.52
N VAL A 101 -5.67 0.99 21.06
CA VAL A 101 -5.76 0.54 22.46
C VAL A 101 -6.21 -0.92 22.53
N GLY A 102 -5.95 -1.57 23.66
CA GLY A 102 -6.28 -2.98 23.89
C GLY A 102 -5.20 -3.95 23.40
N PRO A 103 -5.50 -5.26 23.37
CA PRO A 103 -4.55 -6.28 22.96
C PRO A 103 -4.13 -6.13 21.48
N PRO A 104 -2.87 -6.48 21.12
CA PRO A 104 -2.44 -6.56 19.74
C PRO A 104 -3.31 -7.53 18.92
N LEU A 105 -3.51 -7.22 17.63
CA LEU A 105 -4.16 -8.14 16.71
C LEU A 105 -3.27 -9.37 16.46
N PRO A 106 -3.87 -10.56 16.19
CA PRO A 106 -3.14 -11.74 15.77
C PRO A 106 -2.26 -11.49 14.54
N CYS A 107 -1.12 -12.17 14.46
CA CYS A 107 -0.13 -11.97 13.40
C CYS A 107 -0.72 -12.20 11.99
N ASP A 108 -1.55 -13.23 11.81
CA ASP A 108 -2.19 -13.52 10.53
C ASP A 108 -3.13 -12.39 10.07
N VAL A 109 -3.87 -11.78 11.00
CA VAL A 109 -4.72 -10.61 10.71
C VAL A 109 -3.86 -9.43 10.25
N VAL A 110 -2.76 -9.14 10.96
CA VAL A 110 -1.83 -8.05 10.60
C VAL A 110 -1.20 -8.30 9.23
N ARG A 111 -0.74 -9.52 8.96
CA ARG A 111 -0.20 -9.91 7.63
C ARG A 111 -1.23 -9.74 6.52
N GLY A 112 -2.49 -10.11 6.77
CA GLY A 112 -3.59 -9.88 5.83
C GLY A 112 -3.81 -8.39 5.55
N MET A 113 -3.84 -7.55 6.60
CA MET A 113 -3.96 -6.09 6.45
C MET A 113 -2.80 -5.50 5.65
N MET A 114 -1.57 -5.94 5.92
CA MET A 114 -0.36 -5.49 5.22
C MET A 114 -0.35 -5.88 3.75
N LEU A 115 -0.75 -7.12 3.40
CA LEU A 115 -0.90 -7.54 2.01
C LEU A 115 -1.91 -6.67 1.27
N LEU A 116 -3.10 -6.45 1.85
CA LEU A 116 -4.15 -5.66 1.23
C LEU A 116 -3.71 -4.20 1.02
N LEU A 117 -2.98 -3.63 2.00
CA LEU A 117 -2.38 -2.31 1.87
C LEU A 117 -1.35 -2.27 0.73
N ALA A 118 -0.41 -3.22 0.70
CA ALA A 118 0.60 -3.29 -0.36
C ALA A 118 -0.03 -3.47 -1.75
N ALA A 119 -1.04 -4.35 -1.87
CA ALA A 119 -1.80 -4.56 -3.11
C ALA A 119 -2.50 -3.27 -3.55
N SER A 120 -3.14 -2.56 -2.62
CA SER A 120 -3.79 -1.28 -2.92
C SER A 120 -2.80 -0.24 -3.45
N LEU A 121 -1.66 -0.06 -2.76
CA LEU A 121 -0.60 0.89 -3.12
C LEU A 121 0.06 0.54 -4.47
N SER A 122 0.21 -0.76 -4.76
CA SER A 122 0.86 -1.26 -5.99
C SER A 122 0.13 -0.91 -7.28
N ARG A 123 -1.13 -0.48 -7.19
CA ARG A 123 -1.91 0.04 -8.34
C ARG A 123 -1.40 1.39 -8.86
N GLY A 124 -0.61 2.12 -8.07
CA GLY A 124 0.03 3.37 -8.51
C GLY A 124 -0.91 4.59 -8.55
N HIS A 125 -1.89 4.65 -7.65
CA HIS A 125 -2.78 5.82 -7.51
C HIS A 125 -2.53 6.63 -6.23
N SER A 126 -1.64 6.16 -5.34
CA SER A 126 -1.40 6.77 -4.03
C SER A 126 -0.15 7.65 -3.98
N ALA A 127 0.61 7.76 -5.07
CA ALA A 127 1.84 8.55 -5.17
C ALA A 127 2.87 8.30 -4.03
N VAL A 128 2.86 7.10 -3.48
CA VAL A 128 3.87 6.64 -2.51
C VAL A 128 5.20 6.37 -3.22
N ARG A 129 6.29 6.30 -2.46
CA ARG A 129 7.59 5.85 -2.98
C ARG A 129 7.58 4.31 -3.10
N PRO A 130 8.23 3.70 -4.12
CA PRO A 130 8.31 2.25 -4.26
C PRO A 130 8.82 1.54 -2.99
N VAL A 131 9.82 2.13 -2.33
CA VAL A 131 10.38 1.63 -1.07
C VAL A 131 9.34 1.41 0.03
N VAL A 132 8.23 2.16 0.05
CA VAL A 132 7.16 1.99 1.04
C VAL A 132 6.46 0.64 0.84
N VAL A 133 6.13 0.31 -0.41
CA VAL A 133 5.50 -0.97 -0.75
C VAL A 133 6.48 -2.12 -0.53
N GLU A 134 7.73 -1.95 -0.96
CA GLU A 134 8.79 -2.95 -0.78
C GLU A 134 9.07 -3.23 0.71
N THR A 135 9.05 -2.20 1.56
CA THR A 135 9.21 -2.37 3.01
C THR A 135 8.04 -3.15 3.62
N ILE A 136 6.80 -2.89 3.17
CA ILE A 136 5.63 -3.65 3.64
C ILE A 136 5.77 -5.13 3.23
N LEU A 137 6.17 -5.39 1.98
CA LEU A 137 6.34 -6.75 1.48
C LEU A 137 7.50 -7.50 2.16
N ALA A 138 8.60 -6.81 2.52
CA ALA A 138 9.72 -7.40 3.23
C ALA A 138 9.39 -7.85 4.66
N MET A 139 8.27 -7.37 5.22
CA MET A 139 7.76 -7.79 6.53
C MET A 139 6.75 -8.95 6.45
N LEU A 140 6.39 -9.39 5.23
CA LEU A 140 5.49 -10.54 4.97
C LEU A 140 6.29 -11.81 4.67
#